data_AF-A0AAU1C0W0-F1
#
_entry.id   AF-A0AAU1C0W0-F1
#
_cell.length_a   1.000
_cell.length_b   1.000
_cell.length_c   1.000
_cell.angle_alpha   90.00
_cell.angle_beta   90.00
_cell.angle_gamma   90.00
#
_symmetry.space_group_name_H-M   'P 1'
#
loop_
_entity.id
_entity.type
_entity.pdbx_description
1 polymer ?
#
loop_
_entity_poly.entity_id
_entity_poly.type
_entity_poly.pdbx_seq_one_letter_code
_entity_poly.pdbx_strand_id
1 'polypeptide(L)' 'MCPQCQAETRGAPFCATCGHRLALQAHCASCQAVVPDNSTFCPSCGARR' A
#
# COMPACT_ATOMS: atom_id res chain seq x y z
N MET A 1 9.55 -2.12 12.34
CA MET A 1 8.90 -3.15 13.19
C MET A 1 7.40 -3.10 12.95
N CYS A 2 6.73 -4.25 12.83
CA CYS A 2 5.30 -4.34 12.56
C CYS A 2 4.49 -3.95 13.81
N PRO A 3 3.48 -3.07 13.71
CA PRO A 3 2.71 -2.65 14.89
C PRO A 3 1.82 -3.77 15.47
N GLN A 4 1.50 -4.81 14.69
CA GLN A 4 0.57 -5.86 15.10
C GLN A 4 1.26 -7.08 15.75
N CYS A 5 2.44 -7.47 15.26
CA CYS A 5 3.15 -8.65 15.75
C CYS A 5 4.60 -8.37 16.16
N GLN A 6 5.06 -7.12 16.05
CA GLN A 6 6.41 -6.68 16.41
C GLN A 6 7.56 -7.32 15.61
N ALA A 7 7.25 -8.07 14.55
CA ALA A 7 8.26 -8.64 13.66
C ALA A 7 9.03 -7.54 12.88
N GLU A 8 10.25 -7.85 12.46
CA GLU A 8 11.06 -6.94 11.65
C GLU A 8 10.48 -6.77 10.25
N THR A 9 10.36 -5.51 9.83
CA THR A 9 9.71 -5.12 8.57
C THR A 9 10.76 -4.52 7.66
N ARG A 10 11.24 -5.29 6.68
CA ARG A 10 12.31 -4.86 5.75
C ARG A 10 11.80 -3.94 4.63
N GLY A 11 10.90 -3.01 4.95
CA GLY A 11 10.28 -2.11 3.96
C GLY A 11 9.27 -2.80 3.02
N ALA A 12 8.86 -4.03 3.32
CA ALA A 12 7.84 -4.73 2.56
C ALA A 12 6.42 -4.15 2.78
N PRO A 13 5.53 -4.17 1.78
CA PRO A 13 4.18 -3.62 1.90
C PRO A 13 3.26 -4.41 2.84
N PHE A 14 3.64 -5.64 3.19
CA PHE A 14 2.96 -6.52 4.12
C PHE A 14 3.96 -7.20 5.05
N CYS A 15 3.53 -7.52 6.26
CA CYS A 15 4.33 -8.27 7.21
C CYS A 15 4.37 -9.75 6.79
N ALA A 16 5.57 -10.29 6.56
CA ALA A 16 5.74 -11.69 6.18
C ALA A 16 5.34 -12.70 7.28
N THR A 17 5.23 -12.25 8.53
CA THR A 17 4.91 -13.12 9.68
C THR A 17 3.41 -13.20 9.95
N CYS A 18 2.70 -12.07 9.95
CA CYS A 18 1.29 -12.02 10.33
C CYS A 18 0.35 -11.59 9.19
N GLY A 19 0.89 -11.17 8.03
CA GLY A 19 0.10 -10.66 6.91
C GLY A 19 -0.42 -9.22 7.07
N HIS A 20 -0.13 -8.55 8.19
CA HIS A 20 -0.57 -7.17 8.42
C HIS A 20 -0.03 -6.23 7.33
N ARG A 21 -0.89 -5.37 6.77
CA ARG A 21 -0.51 -4.41 5.73
C ARG A 21 0.30 -3.27 6.35
N LEU A 22 1.54 -3.11 5.91
CA LEU A 22 2.50 -2.15 6.48
C LEU A 22 2.67 -0.90 5.61
N ALA A 23 2.58 -1.06 4.29
CA ALA A 23 2.56 0.09 3.40
C ALA A 23 1.14 0.65 3.32
N LEU A 24 1.00 1.96 3.47
CA LEU A 24 -0.15 2.68 2.95
C LEU A 24 -0.13 2.52 1.43
N GLN A 25 -0.83 1.52 0.92
CA GLN A 25 -1.25 1.52 -0.47
C GLN A 25 -2.16 2.73 -0.65
N ALA A 26 -1.72 3.70 -1.45
CA ALA A 26 -2.58 4.78 -1.88
C ALA A 26 -3.72 4.15 -2.71
N HIS A 27 -4.96 4.48 -2.40
CA HIS A 27 -6.10 4.05 -3.21
C HIS A 27 -6.56 5.25 -4.02
N CYS A 28 -6.93 5.03 -5.28
CA CYS A 28 -7.49 6.09 -6.10
C CYS A 28 -8.82 6.55 -5.50
N ALA A 29 -8.98 7.85 -5.26
CA ALA A 29 -10.23 8.40 -4.74
C ALA A 29 -11.44 8.20 -5.68
N SER A 30 -11.19 7.99 -6.98
CA SER A 30 -12.25 7.85 -7.98
C SER A 30 -12.75 6.41 -8.17
N CYS A 31 -11.86 5.41 -8.12
CA CYS A 31 -12.20 4.03 -8.43
C CYS A 31 -11.78 3.02 -7.35
N GLN A 32 -11.15 3.49 -6.26
CA GLN A 32 -10.63 2.68 -5.16
C GLN A 32 -9.58 1.62 -5.55
N ALA A 33 -9.10 1.62 -6.79
CA ALA A 33 -7.99 0.77 -7.20
C ALA A 33 -6.72 1.14 -6.43
N VAL A 34 -5.89 0.13 -6.14
CA VAL A 34 -4.57 0.32 -5.54
C VAL A 34 -3.67 1.07 -6.52
N VAL A 35 -3.16 2.22 -6.09
CA VAL A 35 -2.23 3.06 -6.84
C VAL A 35 -0.85 2.99 -6.18
N PRO A 36 0.22 2.73 -6.94
CA PRO A 36 1.56 2.76 -6.39
C PRO A 36 1.91 4.17 -5.87
N ASP A 37 2.67 4.25 -4.78
CA ASP A 37 3.03 5.51 -4.12
C ASP A 37 3.75 6.50 -5.06
N ASN A 38 4.50 6.00 -6.04
CA ASN A 38 5.18 6.85 -7.03
C ASN A 38 4.29 7.29 -8.21
N SER A 39 3.05 6.80 -8.31
CA SER A 39 2.20 7.04 -9.48
C SER A 39 1.52 8.41 -9.38
N THR A 40 1.74 9.26 -10.38
CA THR A 40 1.04 10.56 -10.53
C THR A 40 -0.42 10.40 -10.97
N PHE A 41 -0.76 9.25 -11.54
CA PHE A 41 -2.10 8.93 -12.04
C PHE A 41 -2.46 7.47 -11.73
N CYS A 42 -3.76 7.19 -11.63
CA CYS A 42 -4.27 5.85 -11.44
C CYS A 42 -4.19 5.06 -12.77
N PRO A 43 -3.47 3.92 -12.83
CA PRO A 43 -3.36 3.12 -14.05
C PRO A 43 -4.65 2.35 -14.38
N SER A 44 -5.59 2.25 -13.44
CA SER A 44 -6.85 1.52 -13.65
C SER A 44 -7.95 2.38 -14.28
N CYS A 45 -8.06 3.66 -13.90
CA CYS A 45 -9.13 4.55 -14.37
C CYS A 45 -8.64 5.87 -14.99
N GLY A 46 -7.33 6.16 -14.94
CA GLY A 46 -6.75 7.39 -15.50
C GLY A 46 -6.95 8.65 -14.65
N ALA A 47 -7.61 8.57 -13.49
CA ALA A 47 -7.77 9.72 -12.60
C ALA A 47 -6.43 10.16 -12.01
N ARG A 48 -6.24 11.48 -11.84
CA ARG A 48 -5.09 12.02 -11.11
C ARG A 48 -5.24 11.70 -9.61
N ARG A 49 -4.10 11.45 -8.97
CA ARG A 49 -4.01 11.21 -7.52
C ARG A 49 -4.59 12.37 -6.72
#